data_AF-A0AAV0WCG7-F1
#
_entry.id   AF-A0AAV0WCG7-F1
#
_cell.length_a   1.000
_cell.length_b   1.000
_cell.length_c   1.000
_cell.angle_alpha   90.00
_cell.angle_beta   90.00
_cell.angle_gamma   90.00
#
_symmetry.space_group_name_H-M   'P 1'
#
loop_
_entity.id
_entity.type
_entity.pdbx_description
1 polymer ?
#
loop_
_entity_poly.entity_id
_entity_poly.type
_entity_poly.pdbx_seq_one_letter_code
_entity_poly.pdbx_strand_id
1 'polypeptide(L)'
;MLDNSYLKSGKIFGQIVCSFRYGRKEDEVMGLCFQKDMYLASAQIYPPLDNDNPFKLTKIQDCLVSKLGSNATPFRFKIPENAPASVILQDGTSNLADACGVQYYVKIFAGESETDHNRAKSFVAMRIRKIQFAPVMRPLSRHPCTIVRKDFMFSPGQLELEAVLDKQVYTHGENVQVTLCIRNSSNKMVKKIKVLMQQIVDIVIFQNGQCRTTIAAVETQ
;
A
#
# COMPACT_ATOMS: atom_id res chain seq x y z
N MET A 1 3.69 -7.75 27.09
CA MET A 1 3.92 -8.00 28.53
C MET A 1 3.28 -6.88 29.30
N LEU A 2 2.57 -7.22 30.35
CA LEU A 2 1.90 -6.29 31.24
C LEU A 2 2.72 -6.13 32.52
N ASP A 3 2.87 -4.90 32.99
CA ASP A 3 3.38 -4.62 34.32
C ASP A 3 2.19 -4.46 35.28
N ASN A 4 1.90 -5.50 36.04
CA ASN A 4 0.79 -5.52 36.99
C ASN A 4 0.94 -4.49 38.11
N SER A 5 2.17 -4.02 38.39
CA SER A 5 2.41 -2.97 39.39
C SER A 5 1.95 -1.59 38.89
N TYR A 6 2.02 -1.37 37.58
CA TYR A 6 1.59 -0.16 36.89
C TYR A 6 0.08 -0.18 36.56
N LEU A 7 -0.47 -1.37 36.27
CA LEU A 7 -1.83 -1.55 35.73
C LEU A 7 -2.93 -1.75 36.79
N LYS A 8 -2.72 -1.33 38.04
CA LYS A 8 -3.58 -1.62 39.21
C LYS A 8 -5.10 -1.50 38.98
N SER A 9 -5.54 -0.58 38.11
CA SER A 9 -6.94 -0.45 37.65
C SER A 9 -7.07 -0.09 36.17
N GLY A 10 -5.98 -0.19 35.40
CA GLY A 10 -5.92 0.30 34.02
C GLY A 10 -6.31 -0.78 33.01
N LYS A 11 -7.12 -0.42 32.01
CA LYS A 11 -7.40 -1.29 30.87
C LYS A 11 -6.36 -1.05 29.78
N ILE A 12 -6.02 -2.09 29.04
CA ILE A 12 -5.17 -2.00 27.84
C ILE A 12 -6.04 -2.20 26.62
N PHE A 13 -5.89 -1.28 25.68
CA PHE A 13 -6.56 -1.32 24.38
C PHE A 13 -5.52 -1.42 23.28
N GLY A 14 -5.90 -2.08 22.19
CA GLY A 14 -5.11 -2.14 20.98
C GLY A 14 -5.91 -1.65 19.78
N GLN A 15 -5.24 -0.97 18.86
CA GLN A 15 -5.83 -0.39 17.67
C GLN A 15 -4.95 -0.62 16.45
N ILE A 16 -5.60 -0.85 15.31
CA ILE A 16 -4.96 -0.78 14.00
C ILE A 16 -5.29 0.58 13.39
N VAL A 17 -4.27 1.43 13.30
CA VAL A 17 -4.38 2.78 12.76
C VAL A 17 -3.79 2.78 11.36
N CYS A 18 -4.59 3.19 10.39
CA CYS A 18 -4.16 3.46 9.02
C CYS A 18 -4.07 4.97 8.82
N SER A 19 -2.85 5.46 8.73
CA SER A 19 -2.53 6.89 8.60
C SER A 19 -2.27 7.23 7.14
N PHE A 20 -2.98 8.25 6.67
CA PHE A 20 -2.82 8.81 5.33
C PHE A 20 -2.18 10.16 5.47
N ARG A 21 -0.95 10.31 4.97
CA ARG A 21 -0.26 11.58 4.92
C ARG A 21 -0.20 12.09 3.48
N TYR A 22 -0.60 13.34 3.29
CA TYR A 22 -0.52 14.06 2.03
C TYR A 22 0.24 15.38 2.25
N GLY A 23 0.66 16.07 1.19
CA GLY A 23 1.30 17.39 1.31
C GLY A 23 2.74 17.37 1.85
N ARG A 24 3.45 18.49 1.68
CA ARG A 24 4.79 18.65 2.27
C ARG A 24 4.63 19.10 3.72
N LYS A 25 5.52 18.64 4.59
CA LYS A 25 5.58 19.09 5.99
C LYS A 25 5.69 20.62 6.11
N GLU A 26 6.36 21.26 5.16
CA GLU A 26 6.52 22.72 5.10
C GLU A 26 5.16 23.45 4.97
N ASP A 27 4.19 22.82 4.29
CA ASP A 27 2.85 23.37 4.12
C ASP A 27 1.97 23.18 5.37
N GLU A 28 2.31 22.23 6.27
CA GLU A 28 1.57 21.97 7.53
C GLU A 28 1.69 23.13 8.54
N VAL A 29 2.75 23.93 8.44
CA VAL A 29 3.08 25.03 9.38
C VAL A 29 2.03 26.16 9.34
N MET A 30 1.20 26.22 8.29
CA MET A 30 0.15 27.23 8.12
C MET A 30 -1.23 26.81 8.71
N GLY A 31 -1.26 25.79 9.57
CA GLY A 31 -2.48 25.33 10.23
C GLY A 31 -3.29 24.29 9.42
N LEU A 32 -2.68 23.70 8.39
CA LEU A 32 -3.28 22.61 7.60
C LEU A 32 -2.75 21.27 8.13
N CYS A 33 -3.66 20.41 8.63
CA CYS A 33 -3.31 19.03 8.98
C CYS A 33 -3.52 18.14 7.76
N PHE A 34 -2.42 17.69 7.14
CA PHE A 34 -2.49 16.78 5.98
C PHE A 34 -2.35 15.30 6.35
N GLN A 35 -2.44 14.98 7.64
CA GLN A 35 -2.51 13.61 8.14
C GLN A 35 -3.94 13.26 8.55
N LYS A 36 -4.46 12.16 8.00
CA LYS A 36 -5.75 11.60 8.39
C LYS A 36 -5.56 10.17 8.90
N ASP A 37 -5.87 9.97 10.17
CA ASP A 37 -5.83 8.66 10.79
C ASP A 37 -7.20 7.99 10.73
N MET A 38 -7.22 6.75 10.25
CA MET A 38 -8.39 5.89 10.23
C MET A 38 -8.17 4.70 11.16
N TYR A 39 -9.06 4.53 12.13
CA TYR A 39 -9.02 3.42 13.08
C TYR A 39 -9.77 2.23 12.46
N LEU A 40 -9.02 1.27 11.92
CA LEU A 40 -9.58 0.13 11.19
C LEU A 40 -10.09 -0.99 12.10
N ALA A 41 -9.51 -1.09 13.30
CA ALA A 41 -9.93 -2.01 14.34
C ALA A 41 -9.53 -1.45 15.71
N SER A 42 -10.36 -1.70 16.71
CA SER A 42 -10.15 -1.34 18.11
C SER A 42 -10.68 -2.47 18.97
N ALA A 43 -9.95 -2.85 20.03
CA ALA A 43 -10.40 -3.86 20.98
C ALA A 43 -9.68 -3.70 22.33
N GLN A 44 -10.35 -4.09 23.41
CA GLN A 44 -9.74 -4.30 24.72
C GLN A 44 -8.88 -5.57 24.72
N ILE A 45 -7.59 -5.42 25.03
CA ILE A 45 -6.64 -6.54 25.18
C ILE A 45 -6.65 -7.04 26.62
N TYR A 46 -6.71 -6.13 27.60
CA TYR A 46 -6.70 -6.48 29.02
C TYR A 46 -7.64 -5.56 29.82
N PRO A 47 -8.42 -6.07 30.79
CA PRO A 47 -8.64 -7.50 31.04
C PRO A 47 -9.35 -8.18 29.84
N PRO A 48 -9.13 -9.48 29.58
CA PRO A 48 -9.87 -10.20 28.55
C PRO A 48 -11.37 -10.12 28.84
N LEU A 49 -12.19 -9.91 27.82
CA LEU A 49 -13.64 -9.91 27.95
C LEU A 49 -14.15 -11.36 27.92
N ASP A 50 -14.97 -11.76 28.89
CA ASP A 50 -15.47 -13.14 29.05
C ASP A 50 -16.32 -13.65 27.86
N ASN A 51 -16.78 -12.74 27.00
CA ASN A 51 -17.69 -13.03 25.88
C ASN A 51 -16.99 -13.10 24.51
N ASP A 52 -15.69 -12.85 24.43
CA ASP A 52 -14.94 -13.07 23.20
C ASP A 52 -14.61 -14.55 23.11
N ASN A 53 -15.31 -15.27 22.23
CA ASN A 53 -14.94 -16.64 21.83
C ASN A 53 -13.41 -16.72 21.72
N PRO A 54 -12.72 -17.48 22.59
CA PRO A 54 -11.27 -17.42 22.66
C PRO A 54 -10.75 -17.85 21.30
N PHE A 55 -10.23 -16.88 20.54
CA PHE A 55 -9.72 -17.16 19.21
C PHE A 55 -8.62 -18.20 19.40
N LYS A 56 -8.66 -19.25 18.58
CA LYS A 56 -7.60 -20.27 18.61
C LYS A 56 -6.26 -19.56 18.45
N LEU A 57 -5.43 -19.68 19.48
CA LEU A 57 -4.09 -19.10 19.47
C LEU A 57 -3.30 -19.70 18.30
N THR A 58 -2.49 -18.85 17.70
CA THR A 58 -1.51 -19.30 16.71
C THR A 58 -0.34 -19.97 17.43
N LYS A 59 0.36 -20.90 16.75
CA LYS A 59 1.54 -21.58 17.30
C LYS A 59 2.59 -20.62 17.89
N ILE A 60 2.73 -19.43 17.26
CA ILE A 60 3.65 -18.39 17.73
C ILE A 60 3.14 -17.75 19.02
N GLN A 61 1.84 -17.46 19.11
CA GLN A 61 1.25 -16.92 20.34
C GLN A 61 1.39 -17.92 21.50
N ASP A 62 1.12 -19.21 21.28
CA ASP A 62 1.31 -20.25 22.31
C ASP A 62 2.76 -20.31 22.82
N CYS A 63 3.73 -20.26 21.88
CA CYS A 63 5.16 -20.24 22.21
C CYS A 63 5.55 -18.97 22.99
N LEU A 64 5.01 -17.80 22.62
CA LEU A 64 5.30 -16.55 23.30
C LEU A 64 4.68 -16.50 24.70
N VAL A 65 3.44 -16.96 24.86
CA VAL A 65 2.76 -16.99 26.16
C VAL A 65 3.46 -17.96 27.11
N SER A 66 3.80 -19.17 26.63
CA SER A 66 4.54 -20.15 27.44
C SER A 66 5.93 -19.66 27.85
N LYS A 67 6.62 -18.89 27.00
CA LYS A 67 7.95 -18.34 27.29
C LYS A 67 7.92 -17.10 28.20
N LEU A 68 6.94 -16.22 28.02
CA LEU A 68 6.86 -14.93 28.72
C LEU A 68 6.04 -14.98 30.03
N GLY A 69 5.32 -16.08 30.26
CA GLY A 69 4.58 -16.34 31.49
C GLY A 69 3.24 -15.60 31.59
N SER A 70 2.70 -15.53 32.81
CA SER A 70 1.34 -15.06 33.11
C SER A 70 1.05 -13.60 32.73
N ASN A 71 2.09 -12.80 32.50
CA ASN A 71 1.96 -11.38 32.15
C ASN A 71 1.89 -11.14 30.63
N ALA A 72 1.83 -12.21 29.82
CA ALA A 72 1.71 -12.14 28.37
C ALA A 72 0.26 -12.37 27.93
N THR A 73 -0.43 -11.29 27.56
CA THR A 73 -1.79 -11.36 27.02
C THR A 73 -1.76 -11.35 25.49
N PRO A 74 -2.28 -12.40 24.82
CA PRO A 74 -2.35 -12.44 23.37
C PRO A 74 -3.44 -11.53 22.83
N PHE A 75 -3.26 -11.03 21.60
CA PHE A 75 -4.27 -10.26 20.87
C PHE A 75 -4.23 -10.60 19.38
N ARG A 76 -5.35 -10.34 18.68
CA ARG A 76 -5.44 -10.51 17.22
C ARG A 76 -6.35 -9.44 16.63
N PHE A 77 -5.87 -8.76 15.60
CA PHE A 77 -6.68 -7.86 14.79
C PHE A 77 -6.87 -8.43 13.39
N LYS A 78 -8.06 -8.24 12.82
CA LYS A 78 -8.33 -8.50 11.40
C LYS A 78 -8.41 -7.16 10.68
N ILE A 79 -7.53 -6.95 9.71
CA ILE A 79 -7.58 -5.77 8.86
C ILE A 79 -8.68 -5.97 7.81
N PRO A 80 -9.58 -4.99 7.59
CA PRO A 80 -10.59 -5.08 6.53
C PRO A 80 -9.97 -5.33 5.15
N GLU A 81 -10.63 -6.14 4.32
CA GLU A 81 -10.11 -6.51 2.99
C GLU A 81 -9.98 -5.31 2.06
N ASN A 82 -10.94 -4.37 2.15
CA ASN A 82 -10.97 -3.11 1.41
C ASN A 82 -9.97 -2.06 1.92
N ALA A 83 -9.21 -2.34 2.99
CA ALA A 83 -8.20 -1.42 3.46
C ALA A 83 -7.07 -1.28 2.41
N PRO A 84 -6.57 -0.08 2.11
CA PRO A 84 -5.57 0.11 1.05
C PRO A 84 -4.23 -0.50 1.41
N ALA A 85 -3.43 -0.91 0.42
CA ALA A 85 -2.06 -1.35 0.66
C ALA A 85 -1.20 -0.21 1.23
N SER A 86 -0.13 -0.55 1.94
CA SER A 86 0.86 0.43 2.38
C SER A 86 1.67 0.92 1.18
N VAL A 87 1.56 2.21 0.88
CA VAL A 87 2.23 2.85 -0.25
C VAL A 87 2.84 4.15 0.23
N ILE A 88 4.10 4.40 -0.09
CA ILE A 88 4.79 5.64 0.25
C ILE A 88 5.33 6.22 -1.05
N LEU A 89 4.99 7.48 -1.33
CA LEU A 89 5.53 8.26 -2.43
C LEU A 89 6.82 8.91 -1.94
N GLN A 90 7.92 8.53 -2.57
CA GLN A 90 9.23 9.11 -2.30
C GLN A 90 9.57 10.09 -3.43
N ASP A 91 9.90 11.32 -3.06
CA ASP A 91 10.41 12.36 -3.95
C ASP A 91 11.95 12.38 -4.02
N GLY A 92 12.61 11.37 -3.45
CA GLY A 92 14.07 11.19 -3.47
C GLY A 92 14.84 12.01 -2.43
N THR A 93 14.19 12.96 -1.74
CA THR A 93 14.83 13.86 -0.76
C THR A 93 14.18 13.82 0.62
N SER A 94 12.96 13.29 0.75
CA SER A 94 12.24 13.22 2.02
C SER A 94 12.67 12.06 2.93
N ASN A 95 12.80 12.34 4.22
CA ASN A 95 12.92 11.31 5.26
C ASN A 95 11.64 10.45 5.28
N LEU A 96 11.77 9.14 5.55
CA LEU A 96 10.63 8.20 5.59
C LEU A 96 9.54 8.55 6.61
N ALA A 97 9.85 9.42 7.57
CA ALA A 97 8.91 9.95 8.56
C ALA A 97 7.99 11.04 7.99
N ASP A 98 8.45 11.75 6.95
CA ASP A 98 7.76 12.86 6.31
C ASP A 98 7.24 12.52 4.91
N ALA A 99 7.37 11.26 4.50
CA ALA A 99 6.96 10.79 3.19
C ALA A 99 5.43 10.66 3.07
N CYS A 100 4.88 11.14 1.97
CA CYS A 100 3.46 11.07 1.64
C CYS A 100 3.03 9.62 1.39
N GLY A 101 1.88 9.22 1.91
CA GLY A 101 1.30 7.91 1.61
C GLY A 101 0.48 7.29 2.72
N VAL A 102 0.28 5.97 2.60
CA VAL A 102 -0.50 5.11 3.48
C VAL A 102 0.43 4.29 4.36
N GLN A 103 0.36 4.51 5.67
CA GLN A 103 1.15 3.81 6.68
C GLN A 103 0.23 3.16 7.72
N TYR A 104 0.66 2.02 8.27
CA TYR A 104 -0.10 1.31 9.28
C TYR A 104 0.67 1.24 10.60
N TYR A 105 -0.05 1.39 11.70
CA TYR A 105 0.46 1.30 13.06
C TYR A 105 -0.42 0.37 13.89
N VAL A 106 0.23 -0.50 14.66
CA VAL A 106 -0.40 -1.17 15.80
C VAL A 106 -0.13 -0.29 17.02
N LYS A 107 -1.17 0.33 17.55
CA LYS A 107 -1.07 1.18 18.76
C LYS A 107 -1.67 0.41 19.93
N ILE A 108 -0.91 0.30 21.02
CA ILE A 108 -1.37 -0.29 22.28
C ILE A 108 -1.23 0.77 23.35
N PHE A 109 -2.28 1.01 24.13
CA PHE A 109 -2.29 2.06 25.14
C PHE A 109 -3.07 1.65 26.39
N ALA A 110 -2.71 2.26 27.51
CA ALA A 110 -3.48 2.17 28.75
C ALA A 110 -4.52 3.29 28.80
N GLY A 111 -5.78 2.97 29.14
CA GLY A 111 -6.88 3.93 29.22
C GLY A 111 -8.10 3.38 29.97
N GLU A 112 -9.18 4.16 30.02
CA GLU A 112 -10.47 3.73 30.61
C GLU A 112 -11.43 3.23 29.53
N SER A 113 -11.33 3.82 28.33
CA SER A 113 -12.12 3.50 27.13
C SER A 113 -11.25 3.36 25.88
N GLU A 114 -11.77 2.65 24.88
CA GLU A 114 -11.20 2.56 23.53
C GLU A 114 -11.03 3.94 22.84
N THR A 115 -11.83 4.92 23.27
CA THR A 115 -11.80 6.29 22.73
C THR A 115 -10.69 7.16 23.31
N ASP A 116 -9.96 6.70 24.33
CA ASP A 116 -8.92 7.50 25.03
C ASP A 116 -7.57 7.54 24.30
N HIS A 117 -7.51 7.06 23.06
CA HIS A 117 -6.29 6.98 22.26
C HIS A 117 -5.52 8.32 22.12
N ASN A 118 -6.22 9.48 22.19
CA ASN A 118 -5.61 10.81 22.12
C ASN A 118 -5.13 11.34 23.48
N ARG A 119 -5.63 10.79 24.60
CA ARG A 119 -5.32 11.23 25.97
C ARG A 119 -4.31 10.31 26.67
N ALA A 120 -4.07 9.12 26.12
CA ALA A 120 -3.18 8.14 26.70
C ALA A 120 -1.72 8.63 26.69
N LYS A 121 -1.20 8.95 27.88
CA LYS A 121 0.22 9.31 28.10
C LYS A 121 1.18 8.12 27.93
N SER A 122 0.65 6.90 28.06
CA SER A 122 1.41 5.65 27.98
C SER A 122 0.88 4.79 26.84
N PHE A 123 1.51 4.90 25.68
CA PHE A 123 1.24 4.04 24.54
C PHE A 123 2.53 3.56 23.89
N VAL A 124 2.45 2.39 23.26
CA VAL A 124 3.47 1.87 22.35
C VAL A 124 2.86 1.78 20.97
N ALA A 125 3.59 2.22 19.96
CA ALA A 125 3.17 2.12 18.57
C ALA A 125 4.24 1.38 17.76
N MET A 126 3.80 0.40 16.98
CA MET A 126 4.67 -0.37 16.07
C MET A 126 4.18 -0.21 14.65
N ARG A 127 5.04 0.26 13.74
CA ARG A 127 4.72 0.36 12.31
C ARG A 127 4.65 -1.03 11.68
N ILE A 128 3.62 -1.28 10.87
CA ILE A 128 3.45 -2.50 10.08
C ILE A 128 3.19 -2.14 8.61
N ARG A 129 3.26 -3.13 7.72
CA ARG A 129 2.97 -2.96 6.28
C ARG A 129 1.90 -3.95 5.83
N LYS A 130 0.88 -3.46 5.12
CA LYS A 130 -0.06 -4.26 4.35
C LYS A 130 0.45 -4.33 2.91
N ILE A 131 0.94 -5.49 2.49
CA ILE A 131 1.44 -5.72 1.14
C ILE A 131 0.38 -6.47 0.35
N GLN A 132 0.08 -6.03 -0.86
CA GLN A 132 -0.81 -6.75 -1.77
C GLN A 132 0.02 -7.69 -2.62
N PHE A 133 -0.30 -8.98 -2.58
CA PHE A 133 0.23 -9.94 -3.53
C PHE A 133 -0.72 -10.07 -4.71
N ALA A 134 -0.15 -10.19 -5.90
CA ALA A 134 -0.94 -10.46 -7.08
C ALA A 134 -1.34 -11.95 -7.10
N PRO A 135 -2.58 -12.28 -7.50
CA PRO A 135 -3.00 -13.67 -7.62
C PRO A 135 -2.18 -14.36 -8.72
N VAL A 136 -1.82 -15.62 -8.47
CA VAL A 136 -1.20 -16.46 -9.51
C VAL A 136 -2.22 -16.65 -10.63
N MET A 137 -1.99 -16.02 -11.77
CA MET A 137 -2.88 -16.17 -12.93
C MET A 137 -2.74 -17.57 -13.51
N ARG A 138 -3.88 -18.19 -13.85
CA ARG A 138 -3.90 -19.49 -14.53
C ARG A 138 -3.29 -19.35 -15.93
N PRO A 139 -2.68 -20.41 -16.49
CA PRO A 139 -1.99 -20.39 -17.79
C PRO A 139 -2.88 -20.06 -19.01
N LEU A 140 -4.19 -19.87 -18.82
CA LEU A 140 -5.14 -19.48 -19.89
C LEU A 140 -5.30 -17.96 -20.07
N SER A 141 -4.56 -17.12 -19.32
CA SER A 141 -4.69 -15.67 -19.47
C SER A 141 -4.15 -15.22 -20.83
N ARG A 142 -5.03 -14.66 -21.66
CA ARG A 142 -4.66 -14.06 -22.95
C ARG A 142 -3.63 -12.96 -22.73
N HIS A 143 -2.57 -12.97 -23.53
CA HIS A 143 -1.56 -11.92 -23.55
C HIS A 143 -2.19 -10.54 -23.76
N PRO A 144 -1.85 -9.51 -22.95
CA PRO A 144 -2.28 -8.15 -23.21
C PRO A 144 -1.81 -7.71 -24.60
N CYS A 145 -2.75 -7.32 -25.45
CA CYS A 145 -2.50 -6.90 -26.83
C CYS A 145 -3.25 -5.61 -27.10
N THR A 146 -2.62 -4.66 -27.78
CA THR A 146 -3.24 -3.42 -28.24
C THR A 146 -2.76 -3.12 -29.64
N ILE A 147 -3.68 -2.72 -30.51
CA ILE A 147 -3.40 -2.32 -31.90
C ILE A 147 -3.84 -0.87 -32.07
N VAL A 148 -2.92 -0.04 -32.55
CA VAL A 148 -3.17 1.36 -32.88
C VAL A 148 -2.92 1.58 -34.36
N ARG A 149 -3.87 2.24 -35.04
CA ARG A 149 -3.76 2.64 -36.44
C ARG A 149 -3.71 4.14 -36.53
N LYS A 150 -2.84 4.67 -37.38
CA LYS A 150 -2.69 6.10 -37.62
C LYS A 150 -2.68 6.38 -39.12
N ASP A 151 -3.64 7.19 -39.53
CA ASP A 151 -3.68 7.78 -40.86
C ASP A 151 -2.84 9.06 -40.91
N PHE A 152 -2.30 9.35 -42.09
CA PHE A 152 -1.56 10.57 -42.34
C PHE A 152 -2.23 11.34 -43.48
N MET A 153 -2.36 12.66 -43.32
CA MET A 153 -2.79 13.52 -44.41
C MET A 153 -1.87 13.33 -45.62
N PHE A 154 -2.47 13.18 -46.81
CA PHE A 154 -1.77 12.97 -48.08
C PHE A 154 -0.93 11.67 -48.14
N SER A 155 -1.30 10.64 -47.36
CA SER A 155 -0.78 9.28 -47.50
C SER A 155 -1.91 8.34 -47.98
N PRO A 156 -1.68 7.50 -49.01
CA PRO A 156 -2.70 6.57 -49.49
C PRO A 156 -2.93 5.38 -48.55
N GLY A 157 -2.05 5.18 -47.57
CA GLY A 157 -2.18 4.13 -46.55
C GLY A 157 -1.82 4.59 -45.15
N GLN A 158 -1.88 3.65 -44.20
CA GLN A 158 -1.82 3.89 -42.75
C GLN A 158 -0.60 3.24 -42.10
N LEU A 159 -0.27 3.68 -40.89
CA LEU A 159 0.69 3.00 -40.03
C LEU A 159 -0.06 2.26 -38.92
N GLU A 160 0.13 0.94 -38.86
CA GLU A 160 -0.43 0.09 -37.82
C GLU A 160 0.69 -0.41 -36.90
N LEU A 161 0.50 -0.24 -35.59
CA LEU A 161 1.37 -0.71 -34.52
C LEU A 161 0.57 -1.64 -33.62
N GLU A 162 1.00 -2.90 -33.57
CA GLU A 162 0.52 -3.89 -32.61
C GLU A 162 1.59 -4.11 -31.53
N ALA A 163 1.19 -4.01 -30.26
CA ALA A 163 2.05 -4.26 -29.11
C ALA A 163 1.44 -5.36 -28.24
N VAL A 164 2.26 -6.38 -27.91
CA VAL A 164 1.85 -7.54 -27.11
C VAL A 164 2.83 -7.73 -25.95
N LEU A 165 2.28 -7.93 -24.75
CA LEU A 165 3.03 -8.27 -23.53
C LEU A 165 2.99 -9.78 -23.29
N ASP A 166 4.07 -10.36 -22.77
CA ASP A 166 4.13 -11.80 -22.46
C ASP A 166 3.27 -12.19 -21.24
N LYS A 167 3.05 -11.27 -20.30
CA LYS A 167 2.21 -11.49 -19.11
C LYS A 167 1.33 -10.29 -18.81
N GLN A 168 0.23 -10.56 -18.10
CA GLN A 168 -0.66 -9.52 -17.58
C GLN A 168 -0.21 -8.97 -16.22
N VAL A 169 0.46 -9.80 -15.42
CA VAL A 169 0.91 -9.48 -14.07
C VAL A 169 2.37 -9.85 -13.96
N TYR A 170 3.18 -8.92 -13.47
CA TYR A 170 4.61 -9.11 -13.24
C TYR A 170 4.91 -8.98 -11.75
N THR A 171 5.94 -9.69 -11.31
CA THR A 171 6.52 -9.54 -9.98
C THR A 171 7.69 -8.55 -10.00
N HIS A 172 8.04 -7.99 -8.84
CA HIS A 172 9.17 -7.08 -8.76
C HIS A 172 10.48 -7.78 -9.15
N GLY A 173 11.26 -7.15 -10.03
CA GLY A 173 12.52 -7.69 -10.54
C GLY A 173 12.39 -8.62 -11.75
N GLU A 174 11.17 -8.89 -12.20
CA GLU A 174 10.91 -9.68 -13.40
C GLU A 174 11.08 -8.84 -14.68
N ASN A 175 11.63 -9.45 -15.73
CA ASN A 175 11.76 -8.80 -17.03
C ASN A 175 10.41 -8.77 -17.75
N VAL A 176 10.09 -7.63 -18.35
CA VAL A 176 8.88 -7.43 -19.16
C VAL A 176 9.25 -7.58 -20.63
N GLN A 177 8.63 -8.53 -21.34
CA GLN A 177 8.87 -8.72 -22.77
C GLN A 177 7.75 -8.06 -23.58
N VAL A 178 8.14 -7.14 -24.45
CA VAL A 178 7.22 -6.41 -25.34
C VAL A 178 7.51 -6.82 -26.79
N THR A 179 6.54 -7.45 -27.45
CA THR A 179 6.59 -7.77 -28.87
C THR A 179 5.88 -6.68 -29.66
N LEU A 180 6.57 -6.09 -30.65
CA LEU A 180 6.03 -5.04 -31.50
C LEU A 180 5.93 -5.54 -32.95
N CYS A 181 4.74 -5.42 -33.56
CA CYS A 181 4.53 -5.67 -34.99
C CYS A 181 4.12 -4.35 -35.66
N ILE A 182 4.91 -3.91 -36.64
CA ILE A 182 4.67 -2.65 -37.37
C ILE A 182 4.31 -3.00 -38.80
N ARG A 183 3.12 -2.58 -39.23
CA ARG A 183 2.67 -2.68 -40.63
C ARG A 183 2.54 -1.27 -41.18
N ASN A 184 3.50 -0.87 -42.00
CA ASN A 184 3.53 0.46 -42.60
C ASN A 184 3.11 0.40 -44.08
N SER A 185 1.87 0.75 -44.36
CA SER A 185 1.38 0.97 -45.73
C SER A 185 1.32 2.46 -46.09
N SER A 186 1.84 3.34 -45.22
CA SER A 186 1.92 4.77 -45.46
C SER A 186 3.16 5.16 -46.29
N ASN A 187 3.19 6.41 -46.75
CA ASN A 187 4.40 6.99 -47.36
C ASN A 187 5.36 7.63 -46.33
N LYS A 188 5.17 7.40 -45.03
CA LYS A 188 6.01 7.93 -43.95
C LYS A 188 7.04 6.90 -43.49
N MET A 189 8.18 7.40 -43.01
CA MET A 189 9.25 6.57 -42.45
C MET A 189 9.17 6.55 -40.91
N VAL A 190 9.29 5.37 -40.31
CA VAL A 190 9.48 5.21 -38.85
C VAL A 190 10.95 5.44 -38.54
N LYS A 191 11.28 6.54 -37.86
CA LYS A 191 12.68 6.91 -37.53
C LYS A 191 13.19 6.23 -36.27
N LYS A 192 12.32 6.01 -35.28
CA LYS A 192 12.69 5.58 -33.93
C LYS A 192 11.52 4.92 -33.25
N ILE A 193 11.77 3.92 -32.42
CA ILE A 193 10.76 3.34 -31.53
C ILE A 193 11.27 3.40 -30.09
N LYS A 194 10.41 3.93 -29.22
CA LYS A 194 10.67 4.13 -27.80
C LYS A 194 9.62 3.39 -26.99
N VAL A 195 10.06 2.53 -26.10
CA VAL A 195 9.22 1.80 -25.15
C VAL A 195 9.41 2.43 -23.79
N LEU A 196 8.30 2.81 -23.15
CA LEU A 196 8.29 3.46 -21.84
C LEU A 196 7.47 2.62 -20.88
N MET A 197 8.03 2.32 -19.71
CA MET A 197 7.28 1.81 -18.58
C MET A 197 6.97 2.98 -17.65
N GLN A 198 5.69 3.21 -17.39
CA GLN A 198 5.23 4.39 -16.66
C GLN A 198 4.41 3.98 -15.44
N GLN A 199 4.78 4.50 -14.29
CA GLN A 199 4.02 4.41 -13.07
C GLN A 199 3.03 5.56 -13.04
N ILE A 200 1.76 5.24 -12.81
CA ILE A 200 0.67 6.20 -12.66
C ILE A 200 0.17 6.07 -11.22
N VAL A 201 0.11 7.19 -10.50
CA VAL A 201 -0.39 7.27 -9.14
C VAL A 201 -1.52 8.29 -9.10
N ASP A 202 -2.72 7.82 -8.80
CA ASP A 202 -3.89 8.66 -8.60
C ASP A 202 -4.11 8.91 -7.10
N ILE A 203 -4.12 10.19 -6.70
CA ILE A 203 -4.34 10.64 -5.33
C ILE A 203 -5.79 11.10 -5.19
N VAL A 204 -6.57 10.47 -4.31
CA VAL A 204 -8.05 10.57 -4.31
C VAL A 204 -8.61 11.30 -3.07
N ILE A 205 -7.82 11.55 -2.03
CA ILE A 205 -8.38 11.89 -0.70
C ILE A 205 -8.62 13.40 -0.48
N PHE A 206 -7.83 14.29 -1.10
CA PHE A 206 -7.91 15.74 -0.84
C PHE A 206 -7.95 16.61 -2.10
N GLN A 207 -7.17 16.27 -3.11
CA GLN A 207 -7.22 16.86 -4.45
C GLN A 207 -6.99 15.73 -5.45
N ASN A 208 -7.85 15.64 -6.47
CA ASN A 208 -7.67 14.69 -7.57
C ASN A 208 -6.41 15.08 -8.34
N GLY A 209 -5.30 14.44 -8.01
CA GLY A 209 -4.01 14.63 -8.65
C GLY A 209 -3.52 13.32 -9.24
N GLN A 210 -3.02 13.36 -10.47
CA GLN A 210 -2.37 12.23 -11.11
C GLN A 210 -0.88 12.52 -11.26
N CYS A 211 -0.04 11.68 -10.67
CA CYS A 211 1.39 11.69 -10.89
C CYS A 211 1.75 10.60 -11.90
N ARG A 212 2.53 10.94 -12.92
CA ARG A 212 3.03 9.99 -13.93
C ARG A 212 4.55 10.08 -13.99
N THR A 213 5.21 8.98 -13.67
CA THR A 213 6.67 8.89 -13.66
C THR A 213 7.12 7.76 -14.58
N THR A 214 8.11 8.02 -15.42
CA THR A 214 8.73 6.98 -16.26
C THR A 214 9.73 6.20 -15.40
N ILE A 215 9.47 4.91 -15.22
CA ILE A 215 10.31 4.01 -14.39
C ILE A 215 11.34 3.24 -15.20
N ALA A 216 11.08 3.02 -16.49
CA ALA A 216 12.05 2.46 -17.42
C ALA A 216 11.80 2.98 -18.83
N ALA A 217 12.87 3.12 -19.62
CA ALA A 217 12.79 3.52 -21.02
C ALA A 217 13.82 2.73 -21.84
N VAL A 218 13.37 2.18 -22.96
CA VAL A 218 14.23 1.52 -23.95
C VAL A 218 13.96 2.17 -25.30
N GLU A 219 15.00 2.34 -26.09
CA GLU A 219 14.91 3.05 -27.35
C GLU A 219 15.79 2.36 -28.39
N THR A 220 15.24 2.18 -29.59
CA THR A 220 16.01 1.65 -30.73
C THR A 220 16.95 2.74 -31.23
N GLN A 221 18.20 2.37 -31.50
CA GLN A 221 19.19 3.25 -32.16
C GLN A 221 18.78 3.56 -33.60
#